data_AF-A0A2J7RG73-F1
#
_entry.id   AF-A0A2J7RG73-F1
#
_cell.length_a   1.000
_cell.length_b   1.000
_cell.length_c   1.000
_cell.angle_alpha   90.00
_cell.angle_beta   90.00
_cell.angle_gamma   90.00
#
_symmetry.space_group_name_H-M   'P 1'
#
loop_
_entity.id
_entity.type
_entity.pdbx_description
1 polymer ?
#
loop_
_entity_poly.entity_id
_entity_poly.type
_entity_poly.pdbx_seq_one_letter_code
_entity_poly.pdbx_strand_id
1 'polypeptide(L)'
;MKLVKDLVTELDKQIVDYTSTYEPDDQLEWSLVLEEIKSFTKADEIVSVLHPDSNKIVLSHRLSPLTTPPVERSPMMNLTLQEILIVGNCNDQVKFSELTMDMFRMLQTLEREPQDDFNHIYDASPAPGRVPLALTPGCLQDKGYSLPGGAKGMYPLVSSCQENGDRPIKRENPHKYMLYKPTFSQIMVFLASGFKEMPPSGALMMYISADGCFSSMKHCEDMGYDLGGVLTSSKKELDHPNKKAIQLKEMHCLYPGDLYPFTRKPFFIIVDSDNSFVFQHIPHYFGQPLVILMSPQDVPSAFQDQQHNGSLFTLFLHSPLTAFCFICNLHNIPYHLWERCQSFIDRFVTEASRLFTRCRIDTSYLQFFGDDFLRLLLLRYVFCDVVLHLHRSFKGHQFRPRCQPPLPDGDLLVHPALQRMVLDLASHLEVRGHFMETNEVD
;
A
#
# COMPACT_ATOMS: atom_id res chain seq x y z
N MET A 1 10.12 3.03 17.80
CA MET A 1 11.26 3.82 17.26
C MET A 1 12.47 3.93 18.18
N LYS A 2 12.36 3.97 19.52
CA LYS A 2 13.55 4.01 20.40
C LYS A 2 14.51 2.84 20.13
N LEU A 3 13.99 1.60 20.05
CA LEU A 3 14.78 0.43 19.72
C LEU A 3 15.50 0.55 18.36
N VAL A 4 14.82 1.00 17.31
CA VAL A 4 15.44 1.18 15.98
C VAL A 4 16.56 2.22 16.04
N LYS A 5 16.34 3.36 16.72
CA LYS A 5 17.38 4.39 16.91
C LYS A 5 18.56 3.89 17.72
N ASP A 6 18.29 3.12 18.77
CA ASP A 6 19.33 2.50 19.60
C ASP A 6 20.14 1.49 18.75
N LEU A 7 19.46 0.67 17.93
CA LEU A 7 20.11 -0.28 17.00
C LEU A 7 20.94 0.43 15.93
N VAL A 8 20.44 1.53 15.35
CA VAL A 8 21.20 2.34 14.38
C VAL A 8 22.42 2.98 15.03
N THR A 9 22.30 3.44 16.28
CA THR A 9 23.42 4.01 17.04
C THR A 9 24.47 2.95 17.37
N GLU A 10 24.03 1.76 17.75
CA GLU A 10 24.93 0.63 18.00
C GLU A 10 25.62 0.16 16.72
N LEU A 11 24.89 0.10 15.60
CA LEU A 11 25.47 -0.22 14.29
C LEU A 11 26.53 0.81 13.88
N ASP A 12 26.24 2.12 14.06
CA ASP A 12 27.20 3.21 13.82
C ASP A 12 28.49 2.99 14.60
N LYS A 13 28.36 2.71 15.90
CA LYS A 13 29.51 2.41 16.77
C LYS A 13 30.30 1.19 16.28
N GLN A 14 29.63 0.12 15.89
CA GLN A 14 30.32 -1.07 15.39
C GLN A 14 31.01 -0.84 14.05
N ILE A 15 30.44 -0.02 13.16
CA ILE A 15 31.09 0.37 11.90
C ILE A 15 32.34 1.19 12.19
N VAL A 16 32.30 2.13 13.16
CA VAL A 16 33.47 2.92 13.57
C VAL A 16 34.55 2.04 14.19
N ASP A 17 34.19 1.13 15.09
CA ASP A 17 35.12 0.20 15.74
C ASP A 17 35.76 -0.74 14.68
N TYR A 18 34.96 -1.27 13.75
CA TYR A 18 35.42 -2.10 12.63
C TYR A 18 36.41 -1.34 11.73
N THR A 19 36.03 -0.14 11.30
CA THR A 19 36.84 0.71 10.42
C THR A 19 38.18 1.06 11.05
N SER A 20 38.16 1.51 12.32
CA SER A 20 39.37 1.92 13.03
C SER A 20 40.32 0.76 13.35
N THR A 21 39.80 -0.46 13.47
CA THR A 21 40.60 -1.65 13.78
C THR A 21 41.22 -2.28 12.53
N TYR A 22 40.49 -2.30 11.42
CA TYR A 22 40.84 -3.12 10.25
C TYR A 22 41.19 -2.34 8.97
N GLU A 23 40.92 -1.03 8.91
CA GLU A 23 41.11 -0.18 7.72
C GLU A 23 40.63 -0.86 6.42
N PRO A 24 39.37 -1.31 6.35
CA PRO A 24 38.90 -2.16 5.28
C PRO A 24 38.51 -1.35 4.03
N ASP A 25 38.65 -1.95 2.86
CA ASP A 25 38.29 -1.31 1.58
C ASP A 25 36.78 -1.02 1.44
N ASP A 26 35.94 -1.69 2.23
CA ASP A 26 34.47 -1.60 2.20
C ASP A 26 33.89 -0.54 3.17
N GLN A 27 34.73 0.25 3.84
CA GLN A 27 34.29 1.29 4.79
C GLN A 27 33.22 2.23 4.21
N LEU A 28 33.39 2.62 2.94
CA LEU A 28 32.45 3.49 2.23
C LEU A 28 31.10 2.80 2.03
N GLU A 29 31.09 1.50 1.74
CA GLU A 29 29.85 0.73 1.58
C GLU A 29 29.08 0.65 2.90
N TRP A 30 29.75 0.39 4.01
CA TRP A 30 29.12 0.39 5.33
C TRP A 30 28.58 1.77 5.74
N SER A 31 29.29 2.83 5.38
CA SER A 31 28.82 4.21 5.59
C SER A 31 27.54 4.49 4.81
N LEU A 32 27.50 4.06 3.54
CA LEU A 32 26.30 4.16 2.70
C LEU A 32 25.12 3.38 3.27
N VAL A 33 25.34 2.15 3.75
CA VAL A 33 24.29 1.33 4.39
C VAL A 33 23.69 2.06 5.60
N LEU A 34 24.54 2.67 6.43
CA LEU A 34 24.08 3.41 7.61
C LEU A 34 23.28 4.66 7.22
N GLU A 35 23.73 5.41 6.20
CA GLU A 35 23.00 6.56 5.66
C GLU A 35 21.66 6.17 5.04
N GLU A 36 21.60 5.04 4.33
CA GLU A 36 20.35 4.47 3.81
C GLU A 36 19.37 4.17 4.95
N ILE A 37 19.80 3.48 6.01
CA ILE A 37 18.92 3.18 7.17
C ILE A 37 18.42 4.46 7.83
N LYS A 38 19.32 5.44 8.04
CA LYS A 38 18.96 6.73 8.66
C LYS A 38 17.94 7.48 7.81
N SER A 39 18.15 7.54 6.49
CA SER A 39 17.26 8.20 5.53
C SER A 39 15.91 7.48 5.43
N PHE A 40 15.92 6.15 5.36
CA PHE A 40 14.72 5.32 5.33
C PHE A 40 13.86 5.51 6.57
N THR A 41 14.47 5.43 7.75
CA THR A 41 13.76 5.62 9.03
C THR A 41 13.17 7.03 9.12
N LYS A 42 13.87 8.05 8.61
CA LYS A 42 13.37 9.43 8.57
C LYS A 42 12.18 9.58 7.60
N ALA A 43 12.26 8.96 6.42
CA ALA A 43 11.21 9.00 5.41
C ALA A 43 9.94 8.24 5.84
N ASP A 44 10.08 7.17 6.62
CA ASP A 44 8.95 6.47 7.25
C ASP A 44 8.25 7.36 8.30
N GLU A 45 9.01 8.17 9.05
CA GLU A 45 8.50 9.13 10.05
C GLU A 45 7.94 10.43 9.44
N ILE A 46 7.38 10.41 8.23
CA ILE A 46 6.85 11.60 7.54
C ILE A 46 5.76 12.34 8.34
N VAL A 47 4.98 11.58 9.11
CA VAL A 47 4.08 12.07 10.17
C VAL A 47 4.29 11.21 11.41
N SER A 48 4.68 11.84 12.52
CA SER A 48 4.92 11.18 13.81
C SER A 48 3.68 11.25 14.70
N VAL A 49 3.23 10.10 15.22
CA VAL A 49 2.20 10.03 16.25
C VAL A 49 2.83 9.93 17.63
N LEU A 50 2.43 10.84 18.53
CA LEU A 50 3.07 11.05 19.83
C LEU A 50 2.14 10.61 20.98
N HIS A 51 2.61 9.73 21.84
CA HIS A 51 1.99 9.44 23.14
C HIS A 51 2.02 10.71 24.03
N PRO A 52 1.13 10.85 25.02
CA PRO A 52 1.19 11.94 26.01
C PRO A 52 2.57 12.16 26.66
N ASP A 53 3.35 11.10 26.83
CA ASP A 53 4.72 11.15 27.37
C ASP A 53 5.78 11.54 26.31
N SER A 54 5.35 12.05 25.15
CA SER A 54 6.19 12.38 23.98
C SER A 54 6.93 11.20 23.35
N ASN A 55 6.56 9.96 23.71
CA ASN A 55 7.06 8.76 23.07
C ASN A 55 6.39 8.56 21.70
N LYS A 56 7.18 8.25 20.66
CA LYS A 56 6.65 7.94 19.34
C LYS A 56 5.99 6.57 19.32
N ILE A 57 4.80 6.50 18.73
CA ILE A 57 4.03 5.25 18.56
C ILE A 57 4.30 4.69 17.17
N VAL A 58 4.52 3.38 17.10
CA VAL A 58 4.61 2.65 15.82
C VAL A 58 3.22 2.17 15.47
N LEU A 59 2.72 2.58 14.30
CA LEU A 59 1.41 2.18 13.81
C LEU A 59 1.54 0.89 13.01
N SER A 60 0.61 -0.05 13.23
CA SER A 60 0.43 -1.19 12.34
C SER A 60 -0.45 -0.78 11.17
N HIS A 61 0.01 -1.07 9.96
CA HIS A 61 -0.76 -0.88 8.73
C HIS A 61 -1.23 -2.20 8.11
N ARG A 62 -0.95 -3.30 8.81
CA ARG A 62 -1.33 -4.64 8.40
C ARG A 62 -2.83 -4.84 8.57
N LEU A 63 -3.36 -5.70 7.72
CA LEU A 63 -4.78 -6.01 7.72
C LEU A 63 -5.12 -6.90 8.91
N SER A 64 -6.06 -6.46 9.73
CA SER A 64 -6.61 -7.23 10.85
C SER A 64 -8.14 -7.29 10.75
N PRO A 65 -8.81 -8.18 11.50
CA PRO A 65 -10.27 -8.24 11.49
C PRO A 65 -10.94 -6.90 11.87
N LEU A 66 -10.26 -6.07 12.65
CA LEU A 66 -10.77 -4.75 13.08
C LEU A 66 -10.59 -3.67 12.00
N THR A 67 -9.55 -3.78 11.17
CA THR A 67 -9.23 -2.81 10.11
C THR A 67 -9.72 -3.24 8.73
N THR A 68 -10.28 -4.46 8.61
CA THR A 68 -10.87 -4.96 7.37
C THR A 68 -12.19 -4.24 7.09
N PRO A 69 -12.32 -3.52 5.96
CA PRO A 69 -13.58 -2.86 5.62
C PRO A 69 -14.71 -3.89 5.50
N PRO A 70 -15.86 -3.71 6.18
CA PRO A 70 -16.97 -4.63 6.06
C PRO A 70 -17.62 -4.56 4.67
N VAL A 71 -18.13 -5.70 4.20
CA VAL A 71 -18.92 -5.77 2.95
C VAL A 71 -19.94 -6.89 3.02
N GLU A 72 -21.14 -6.64 2.52
CA GLU A 72 -22.13 -7.68 2.23
C GLU A 72 -21.71 -8.41 0.95
N ARG A 73 -21.37 -9.70 1.07
CA ARG A 73 -20.87 -10.49 -0.07
C ARG A 73 -21.99 -10.75 -1.07
N SER A 74 -21.72 -10.45 -2.34
CA SER A 74 -22.56 -10.87 -3.46
C SER A 74 -21.95 -12.08 -4.18
N PRO A 75 -22.74 -12.86 -4.96
CA PRO A 75 -22.19 -13.95 -5.77
C PRO A 75 -21.14 -13.52 -6.82
N MET A 76 -21.13 -12.23 -7.17
CA MET A 76 -20.11 -11.66 -8.06
C MET A 76 -18.75 -11.52 -7.36
N MET A 77 -18.71 -11.40 -6.03
CA MET A 77 -17.50 -11.25 -5.22
C MET A 77 -16.81 -12.60 -5.01
N ASN A 78 -16.30 -13.18 -6.09
CA ASN A 78 -15.81 -14.55 -6.15
C ASN A 78 -14.30 -14.68 -6.35
N LEU A 79 -13.56 -13.57 -6.39
CA LEU A 79 -12.11 -13.58 -6.53
C LEU A 79 -11.40 -13.50 -5.18
N THR A 80 -10.22 -14.11 -5.13
CA THR A 80 -9.29 -14.05 -4.00
C THR A 80 -7.92 -13.68 -4.53
N LEU A 81 -7.26 -12.72 -3.90
CA LEU A 81 -5.89 -12.35 -4.26
C LEU A 81 -4.94 -13.50 -3.91
N GLN A 82 -4.11 -13.93 -4.86
CA GLN A 82 -3.22 -15.08 -4.69
C GLN A 82 -1.76 -14.71 -4.95
N GLU A 83 -1.52 -14.03 -6.07
CA GLU A 83 -0.17 -13.67 -6.52
C GLU A 83 -0.05 -12.15 -6.60
N ILE A 84 1.04 -11.62 -6.05
CA ILE A 84 1.35 -10.19 -6.09
C ILE A 84 2.77 -10.01 -6.61
N LEU A 85 2.92 -9.12 -7.60
CA LEU A 85 4.21 -8.60 -8.02
C LEU A 85 4.35 -7.15 -7.54
N ILE A 86 5.36 -6.87 -6.72
CA ILE A 86 5.69 -5.52 -6.21
C ILE A 86 7.02 -5.09 -6.85
N VAL A 87 6.97 -4.05 -7.68
CA VAL A 87 8.12 -3.52 -8.41
C VAL A 87 8.46 -2.12 -7.93
N GLY A 88 9.72 -1.91 -7.53
CA GLY A 88 10.29 -0.59 -7.26
C GLY A 88 11.42 -0.28 -8.23
N ASN A 89 11.23 0.72 -9.09
CA ASN A 89 12.18 1.13 -10.12
C ASN A 89 12.32 2.66 -10.26
N CYS A 90 11.80 3.45 -9.32
CA CYS A 90 12.09 4.89 -9.25
C CYS A 90 13.57 5.12 -8.90
N ASN A 91 14.25 6.01 -9.61
CA ASN A 91 15.69 6.16 -9.46
C ASN A 91 16.13 6.84 -8.15
N ASP A 92 15.44 7.91 -7.76
CA ASP A 92 15.83 8.80 -6.65
C ASP A 92 14.98 8.60 -5.39
N GLN A 93 14.40 7.41 -5.21
CA GLN A 93 13.59 7.08 -4.04
C GLN A 93 14.45 6.52 -2.91
N VAL A 94 14.19 7.00 -1.68
CA VAL A 94 14.78 6.47 -0.45
C VAL A 94 14.52 4.97 -0.36
N LYS A 95 15.59 4.24 -0.05
CA LYS A 95 15.60 2.79 0.06
C LYS A 95 16.50 2.35 1.20
N PHE A 96 16.32 1.11 1.61
CA PHE A 96 17.28 0.38 2.40
C PHE A 96 17.61 -0.91 1.65
N SER A 97 18.87 -1.07 1.24
CA SER A 97 19.29 -2.19 0.38
C SER A 97 18.49 -2.20 -0.93
N GLU A 98 17.71 -3.26 -1.18
CA GLU A 98 16.84 -3.45 -2.35
C GLU A 98 15.35 -3.23 -2.01
N LEU A 99 15.05 -2.53 -0.91
CA LEU A 99 13.68 -2.25 -0.50
C LEU A 99 13.44 -0.75 -0.51
N THR A 100 12.69 -0.26 -1.49
CA THR A 100 12.30 1.16 -1.54
C THR A 100 11.19 1.47 -0.55
N MET A 101 11.03 2.75 -0.20
CA MET A 101 9.98 3.20 0.73
C MET A 101 8.59 2.75 0.27
N ASP A 102 8.30 2.86 -1.03
CA ASP A 102 7.00 2.49 -1.56
C ASP A 102 6.79 0.97 -1.61
N MET A 103 7.83 0.19 -1.92
CA MET A 103 7.78 -1.27 -1.79
C MET A 103 7.47 -1.69 -0.35
N PHE A 104 8.11 -1.06 0.64
CA PHE A 104 7.86 -1.31 2.06
C PHE A 104 6.42 -0.97 2.46
N ARG A 105 5.91 0.19 2.06
CA ARG A 105 4.52 0.61 2.30
C ARG A 105 3.51 -0.37 1.70
N MET A 106 3.72 -0.80 0.45
CA MET A 106 2.85 -1.78 -0.19
C MET A 106 2.95 -3.17 0.44
N LEU A 107 4.16 -3.59 0.84
CA LEU A 107 4.38 -4.83 1.56
C LEU A 107 3.58 -4.87 2.87
N GLN A 108 3.64 -3.81 3.69
CA GLN A 108 2.85 -3.73 4.93
C GLN A 108 1.34 -3.71 4.65
N THR A 109 0.91 -3.00 3.59
CA THR A 109 -0.52 -2.91 3.21
C THR A 109 -1.09 -4.27 2.80
N LEU A 110 -0.28 -5.11 2.17
CA LEU A 110 -0.67 -6.40 1.61
C LEU A 110 -0.35 -7.57 2.55
N GLU A 111 -0.25 -7.30 3.84
CA GLU A 111 0.12 -8.27 4.87
C GLU A 111 -0.95 -8.32 5.96
N ARG A 112 -1.36 -9.53 6.37
CA ARG A 112 -2.24 -9.72 7.52
C ARG A 112 -1.44 -9.62 8.83
N GLU A 113 -2.08 -9.15 9.89
CA GLU A 113 -1.50 -9.27 11.22
C GLU A 113 -1.31 -10.75 11.57
N PRO A 114 -0.15 -11.13 12.13
CA PRO A 114 0.02 -12.47 12.69
C PRO A 114 -1.09 -12.70 13.72
N GLN A 115 -1.94 -13.68 13.46
CA GLN A 115 -2.84 -14.18 14.50
C GLN A 115 -1.96 -15.02 15.41
N ASP A 116 -1.66 -14.52 16.61
CA ASP A 116 -0.99 -15.30 17.65
C ASP A 116 -1.89 -16.49 18.00
N ASP A 117 -1.66 -17.62 17.33
CA ASP A 117 -2.12 -18.90 17.82
C ASP A 117 -1.34 -19.15 19.11
N PHE A 118 -1.99 -18.97 20.27
CA PHE A 118 -1.46 -19.32 21.60
C PHE A 118 -0.93 -20.78 21.71
N ASN A 119 -1.03 -21.58 20.65
CA ASN A 119 -0.61 -22.97 20.55
C ASN A 119 0.75 -23.20 19.85
N HIS A 120 1.47 -22.15 19.40
CA HIS A 120 2.79 -22.28 18.77
C HIS A 120 3.94 -21.61 19.56
N ILE A 121 3.87 -21.62 20.90
CA ILE A 121 5.01 -21.25 21.76
C ILE A 121 6.13 -22.32 21.74
N TYR A 122 5.87 -23.46 21.10
CA TYR A 122 6.80 -24.58 20.97
C TYR A 122 6.90 -25.01 19.50
N ASP A 123 7.49 -24.17 18.65
CA ASP A 123 8.25 -24.72 17.53
C ASP A 123 9.44 -23.84 17.11
N ALA A 124 10.61 -24.46 17.24
CA ALA A 124 11.92 -24.18 16.68
C ALA A 124 12.50 -22.74 16.68
N SER A 125 13.33 -22.46 17.70
CA SER A 125 14.61 -21.77 17.47
C SER A 125 15.74 -22.81 17.63
N PRO A 126 16.69 -22.95 16.68
CA PRO A 126 17.74 -23.97 16.73
C PRO A 126 18.91 -23.55 17.64
N ALA A 127 18.61 -23.00 18.81
CA ALA A 127 19.62 -22.61 19.79
C ALA A 127 19.71 -23.68 20.89
N PRO A 128 20.83 -24.41 21.01
CA PRO A 128 21.03 -25.34 22.12
C PRO A 128 21.24 -24.55 23.42
N GLY A 129 20.44 -24.82 24.45
CA GLY A 129 20.87 -24.60 25.83
C GLY A 129 20.14 -23.56 26.69
N ARG A 130 18.93 -23.11 26.35
CA ARG A 130 18.10 -22.35 27.31
C ARG A 130 16.82 -23.09 27.68
N VAL A 131 16.77 -23.60 28.90
CA VAL A 131 15.54 -24.03 29.57
C VAL A 131 14.99 -22.83 30.34
N PRO A 132 13.80 -22.27 30.01
CA PRO A 132 13.22 -21.20 30.80
C PRO A 132 12.55 -21.74 32.07
N LEU A 133 12.87 -21.10 33.19
CA LEU A 133 12.34 -21.34 34.53
C LEU A 133 10.81 -21.24 34.56
N ALA A 134 10.16 -22.29 35.08
CA ALA A 134 8.73 -22.31 35.38
C ALA A 134 8.38 -21.31 36.50
N LEU A 135 7.43 -20.42 36.25
CA LEU A 135 6.75 -19.68 37.31
C LEU A 135 5.65 -20.56 37.89
N THR A 136 5.90 -21.05 39.10
CA THR A 136 4.99 -21.76 39.98
C THR A 136 3.83 -20.84 40.41
N PRO A 137 2.55 -21.24 40.25
CA PRO A 137 1.43 -20.56 40.90
C PRO A 137 1.45 -20.86 42.40
N GLY A 138 1.51 -19.80 43.20
CA GLY A 138 1.69 -19.84 44.66
C GLY A 138 0.61 -20.58 45.44
N CYS A 139 1.08 -21.23 46.50
CA CYS A 139 0.30 -21.84 47.57
C CYS A 139 -0.49 -20.78 48.36
N LEU A 140 -1.76 -21.06 48.67
CA LEU A 140 -2.33 -21.03 50.03
C LEU A 140 -3.80 -21.51 49.99
N GLN A 141 -4.09 -22.49 50.84
CA GLN A 141 -5.41 -23.04 51.20
C GLN A 141 -6.29 -21.98 51.88
N ASP A 142 -7.62 -22.00 51.70
CA ASP A 142 -8.55 -22.63 52.68
C ASP A 142 -10.06 -22.50 52.26
N LYS A 143 -10.79 -23.58 52.55
CA LYS A 143 -12.25 -23.77 52.80
C LYS A 143 -13.36 -23.18 51.89
N GLY A 144 -13.99 -24.11 51.16
CA GLY A 144 -15.36 -24.61 51.40
C GLY A 144 -16.53 -23.62 51.54
N TYR A 145 -17.49 -23.67 50.61
CA TYR A 145 -18.93 -23.96 50.81
C TYR A 145 -19.71 -23.62 49.52
N SER A 146 -20.48 -24.59 49.04
CA SER A 146 -21.40 -24.51 47.92
C SER A 146 -22.72 -23.82 48.33
N LEU A 147 -23.29 -22.96 47.48
CA LEU A 147 -24.74 -22.80 47.29
C LEU A 147 -25.05 -22.03 45.98
N PRO A 148 -26.22 -22.22 45.34
CA PRO A 148 -26.46 -21.85 43.94
C PRO A 148 -27.29 -20.56 43.76
N GLY A 149 -27.12 -19.93 42.58
CA GLY A 149 -28.08 -18.99 41.98
C GLY A 149 -27.82 -17.50 42.21
N GLY A 150 -27.71 -16.73 41.12
CA GLY A 150 -27.75 -15.27 41.16
C GLY A 150 -26.99 -14.58 40.03
N ALA A 151 -27.74 -14.19 38.99
CA ALA A 151 -27.42 -13.32 37.86
C ALA A 151 -26.13 -12.47 37.92
N LYS A 152 -25.29 -12.59 36.88
CA LYS A 152 -24.38 -11.53 36.45
C LYS A 152 -24.58 -11.26 34.96
N GLY A 153 -24.78 -9.98 34.66
CA GLY A 153 -25.09 -9.44 33.34
C GLY A 153 -24.04 -9.77 32.28
N MET A 154 -24.54 -10.21 31.13
CA MET A 154 -23.78 -10.40 29.90
C MET A 154 -24.09 -9.20 29.00
N TYR A 155 -23.07 -8.40 28.66
CA TYR A 155 -23.14 -7.52 27.49
C TYR A 155 -23.13 -8.42 26.23
N PRO A 156 -24.02 -8.26 25.24
CA PRO A 156 -23.97 -9.08 24.04
C PRO A 156 -22.90 -8.55 23.11
N LEU A 157 -21.80 -9.31 22.96
CA LEU A 157 -20.94 -9.22 21.78
C LEU A 157 -21.77 -9.74 20.61
N VAL A 158 -22.11 -8.86 19.67
CA VAL A 158 -22.79 -9.20 18.42
C VAL A 158 -21.81 -10.03 17.59
N SER A 159 -21.82 -11.33 17.80
CA SER A 159 -21.23 -12.32 16.91
C SER A 159 -22.33 -12.74 15.94
N SER A 160 -22.37 -12.11 14.76
CA SER A 160 -23.29 -12.49 13.70
C SER A 160 -22.80 -13.77 13.02
N CYS A 161 -23.52 -14.86 13.30
CA CYS A 161 -23.88 -15.97 12.42
C CYS A 161 -22.76 -16.71 11.66
N GLN A 162 -22.30 -17.83 12.24
CA GLN A 162 -21.99 -19.05 11.48
C GLN A 162 -22.75 -20.21 12.12
N GLU A 163 -23.95 -20.50 11.60
CA GLU A 163 -24.56 -21.82 11.75
C GLU A 163 -23.83 -22.78 10.81
N ASN A 164 -22.78 -23.39 11.36
CA ASN A 164 -22.21 -24.70 11.06
C ASN A 164 -20.76 -24.67 11.54
N GLY A 165 -20.37 -25.67 12.35
CA GLY A 165 -19.09 -25.73 13.07
C GLY A 165 -17.84 -25.90 12.21
N ASP A 166 -17.72 -25.14 11.13
CA ASP A 166 -16.45 -24.95 10.43
C ASP A 166 -15.62 -23.92 11.20
N ARG A 167 -14.39 -24.32 11.56
CA ARG A 167 -13.38 -23.39 12.07
C ARG A 167 -13.27 -22.22 11.07
N PRO A 168 -13.08 -20.96 11.52
CA PRO A 168 -12.87 -19.87 10.60
C PRO A 168 -11.68 -20.23 9.70
N ILE A 169 -11.93 -20.34 8.39
CA ILE A 169 -10.90 -20.64 7.40
C ILE A 169 -9.84 -19.53 7.55
N LYS A 170 -8.68 -19.88 8.11
CA LYS A 170 -7.56 -18.98 8.27
C LYS A 170 -7.16 -18.52 6.87
N ARG A 171 -7.48 -17.27 6.53
CA ARG A 171 -7.13 -16.71 5.22
C ARG A 171 -5.63 -16.49 5.18
N GLU A 172 -4.95 -17.26 4.35
CA GLU A 172 -3.51 -17.14 4.14
C GLU A 172 -3.17 -15.81 3.46
N ASN A 173 -1.92 -15.37 3.64
CA ASN A 173 -1.40 -14.24 2.91
C ASN A 173 -1.14 -14.65 1.44
N PRO A 174 -1.42 -13.77 0.47
CA PRO A 174 -1.01 -13.98 -0.91
C PRO A 174 0.51 -14.06 -1.01
N HIS A 175 0.97 -14.82 -2.00
CA HIS A 175 2.38 -14.92 -2.36
C HIS A 175 2.86 -13.62 -3.02
N LYS A 176 4.10 -13.21 -2.72
CA LYS A 176 4.65 -11.90 -3.09
C LYS A 176 6.02 -12.04 -3.77
N TYR A 177 6.11 -11.57 -5.00
CA TYR A 177 7.37 -11.34 -5.69
C TYR A 177 7.79 -9.89 -5.51
N MET A 178 8.98 -9.66 -4.97
CA MET A 178 9.55 -8.33 -4.72
C MET A 178 10.70 -8.10 -5.70
N LEU A 179 10.56 -7.13 -6.59
CA LEU A 179 11.57 -6.81 -7.60
C LEU A 179 12.04 -5.37 -7.47
N TYR A 180 13.31 -5.20 -7.10
CA TYR A 180 13.98 -3.91 -7.09
C TYR A 180 14.81 -3.73 -8.36
N LYS A 181 14.63 -2.58 -9.01
CA LYS A 181 15.18 -2.23 -10.31
C LYS A 181 15.27 -3.41 -11.28
N PRO A 182 14.15 -4.12 -11.58
CA PRO A 182 14.18 -5.27 -12.46
C PRO A 182 14.37 -4.84 -13.92
N THR A 183 14.99 -5.71 -14.70
CA THR A 183 14.94 -5.62 -16.16
C THR A 183 13.54 -6.00 -16.66
N PHE A 184 13.18 -5.54 -17.86
CA PHE A 184 11.96 -5.97 -18.56
C PHE A 184 11.75 -7.49 -18.52
N SER A 185 12.79 -8.27 -18.84
CA SER A 185 12.71 -9.73 -18.84
C SER A 185 12.41 -10.32 -17.46
N GLN A 186 12.93 -9.73 -16.37
CA GLN A 186 12.63 -10.18 -15.01
C GLN A 186 11.13 -9.99 -14.71
N ILE A 187 10.57 -8.82 -15.01
CA ILE A 187 9.13 -8.55 -14.83
C ILE A 187 8.29 -9.60 -15.56
N MET A 188 8.59 -9.87 -16.84
CA MET A 188 7.85 -10.84 -17.64
C MET A 188 7.93 -12.27 -17.09
N VAL A 189 9.09 -12.69 -16.58
CA VAL A 189 9.26 -14.03 -15.97
C VAL A 189 8.41 -14.18 -14.72
N PHE A 190 8.43 -13.19 -13.82
CA PHE A 190 7.66 -13.27 -12.58
C PHE A 190 6.16 -13.12 -12.80
N LEU A 191 5.72 -12.27 -13.74
CA LEU A 191 4.32 -12.22 -14.17
C LEU A 191 3.87 -13.57 -14.76
N ALA A 192 4.69 -14.20 -15.60
CA ALA A 192 4.37 -15.52 -16.16
C ALA A 192 4.31 -16.62 -15.09
N SER A 193 5.19 -16.56 -14.08
CA SER A 193 5.19 -17.49 -12.94
C SER A 193 3.89 -17.38 -12.15
N GLY A 194 3.54 -16.18 -11.67
CA GLY A 194 2.31 -15.96 -10.94
C GLY A 194 1.08 -16.31 -11.79
N PHE A 195 1.05 -15.89 -13.05
CA PHE A 195 -0.05 -16.21 -13.97
C PHE A 195 -0.28 -17.72 -14.11
N LYS A 196 0.80 -18.52 -14.18
CA LYS A 196 0.73 -19.98 -14.32
C LYS A 196 0.17 -20.65 -13.06
N GLU A 197 0.56 -20.19 -11.87
CA GLU A 197 0.28 -20.84 -10.59
C GLU A 197 -1.12 -20.51 -10.03
N MET A 198 -1.83 -19.53 -10.59
CA MET A 198 -3.14 -19.12 -10.07
C MET A 198 -4.27 -20.15 -10.23
N PRO A 199 -5.06 -20.40 -9.16
CA PRO A 199 -6.29 -21.19 -9.21
C PRO A 199 -7.42 -20.48 -9.98
N PRO A 200 -8.55 -21.15 -10.26
CA PRO A 200 -9.66 -20.58 -11.06
C PRO A 200 -10.29 -19.30 -10.48
N SER A 201 -10.34 -19.15 -9.15
CA SER A 201 -10.81 -17.94 -8.45
C SER A 201 -9.68 -17.00 -8.04
N GLY A 202 -8.45 -17.30 -8.47
CA GLY A 202 -7.26 -16.51 -8.14
C GLY A 202 -7.19 -15.23 -8.96
N ALA A 203 -6.80 -14.14 -8.29
CA ALA A 203 -6.45 -12.87 -8.92
C ALA A 203 -4.94 -12.62 -8.82
N LEU A 204 -4.37 -12.07 -9.90
CA LEU A 204 -3.01 -11.56 -9.96
C LEU A 204 -3.07 -10.07 -9.65
N MET A 205 -2.15 -9.58 -8.84
CA MET A 205 -1.93 -8.15 -8.65
C MET A 205 -0.52 -7.76 -9.10
N MET A 206 -0.39 -6.64 -9.77
CA MET A 206 0.90 -6.00 -10.02
C MET A 206 0.86 -4.57 -9.48
N TYR A 207 1.82 -4.23 -8.63
CA TYR A 207 2.12 -2.88 -8.22
C TYR A 207 3.49 -2.50 -8.82
N ILE A 208 3.57 -1.35 -9.49
CA ILE A 208 4.83 -0.83 -10.04
C ILE A 208 4.98 0.65 -9.71
N SER A 209 6.07 0.99 -9.01
CA SER A 209 6.56 2.35 -8.82
C SER A 209 7.77 2.57 -9.71
N ALA A 210 7.64 3.39 -10.75
CA ALA A 210 8.70 3.57 -11.74
C ALA A 210 8.62 4.92 -12.46
N ASP A 211 9.76 5.41 -12.92
CA ASP A 211 9.84 6.62 -13.74
C ASP A 211 9.22 6.38 -15.13
N GLY A 212 8.52 7.37 -15.67
CA GLY A 212 7.83 7.27 -16.94
C GLY A 212 8.78 7.21 -18.14
N CYS A 213 8.41 6.41 -19.14
CA CYS A 213 9.03 6.40 -20.45
C CYS A 213 8.07 7.07 -21.44
N PHE A 214 8.38 8.29 -21.86
CA PHE A 214 7.53 9.06 -22.78
C PHE A 214 7.92 8.82 -24.24
N SER A 215 6.92 8.66 -25.10
CA SER A 215 7.14 8.56 -26.54
C SER A 215 7.40 9.92 -27.18
N SER A 216 8.26 9.94 -28.21
CA SER A 216 8.49 11.11 -29.07
C SER A 216 7.70 11.06 -30.39
N MET A 217 6.84 10.05 -30.58
CA MET A 217 6.07 9.87 -31.81
C MET A 217 4.90 10.87 -31.90
N LYS A 218 4.75 11.53 -33.07
CA LYS A 218 3.71 12.54 -33.31
C LYS A 218 2.34 11.95 -33.68
N HIS A 219 2.34 10.75 -34.26
CA HIS A 219 1.13 10.01 -34.63
C HIS A 219 1.14 8.69 -33.89
N CYS A 220 0.07 8.43 -33.15
CA CYS A 220 -0.13 7.21 -32.37
C CYS A 220 -1.13 6.33 -33.12
N GLU A 221 -0.66 5.22 -33.69
CA GLU A 221 -1.52 4.22 -34.34
C GLU A 221 -1.84 3.08 -33.37
N ASP A 222 -0.86 2.70 -32.54
CA ASP A 222 -0.97 1.65 -31.54
C ASP A 222 -0.84 2.24 -30.13
N MET A 223 -1.98 2.54 -29.51
CA MET A 223 -2.06 3.10 -28.15
C MET A 223 -1.36 2.22 -27.10
N GLY A 224 -1.16 0.92 -27.36
CA GLY A 224 -0.50 0.01 -26.46
C GLY A 224 1.01 0.21 -26.34
N TYR A 225 1.63 0.86 -27.33
CA TYR A 225 3.09 0.97 -27.42
C TYR A 225 3.60 2.35 -27.86
N ASP A 226 2.79 3.13 -28.58
CA ASP A 226 3.21 4.41 -29.16
C ASP A 226 3.13 5.57 -28.16
N LEU A 227 2.45 5.38 -27.01
CA LEU A 227 2.38 6.37 -25.93
C LEU A 227 3.51 6.23 -24.90
N GLY A 228 4.37 5.22 -25.05
CA GLY A 228 5.39 4.89 -24.06
C GLY A 228 4.85 3.98 -22.96
N GLY A 229 5.48 4.04 -21.79
CA GLY A 229 5.19 3.16 -20.66
C GLY A 229 5.95 3.58 -19.42
N VAL A 230 6.46 2.62 -18.67
CA VAL A 230 7.34 2.86 -17.51
C VAL A 230 8.72 2.26 -17.74
N LEU A 231 9.76 2.95 -17.29
CA LEU A 231 11.13 2.50 -17.42
C LEU A 231 11.37 1.22 -16.60
N THR A 232 12.27 0.39 -17.11
CA THR A 232 12.84 -0.80 -16.45
C THR A 232 14.36 -0.67 -16.41
N SER A 233 15.02 -1.46 -15.56
CA SER A 233 16.47 -1.38 -15.43
C SER A 233 17.20 -1.97 -16.65
N SER A 234 18.35 -1.36 -16.98
CA SER A 234 19.33 -1.91 -17.91
C SER A 234 20.56 -2.39 -17.15
N LYS A 235 20.96 -3.66 -17.35
CA LYS A 235 22.21 -4.20 -16.76
C LYS A 235 23.45 -3.83 -17.57
N LYS A 236 23.34 -3.06 -18.66
CA LYS A 236 24.45 -2.75 -19.57
C LYS A 236 24.35 -1.33 -20.14
N GLU A 237 25.02 -0.39 -19.51
CA GLU A 237 25.57 0.78 -20.22
C GLU A 237 27.07 0.86 -19.94
N LEU A 238 27.82 0.04 -20.69
CA LEU A 238 29.21 0.35 -21.01
C LEU A 238 29.23 0.64 -22.50
N ASP A 239 29.40 1.93 -22.80
CA ASP A 239 29.87 2.53 -24.06
C ASP A 239 29.35 1.90 -25.35
N HIS A 240 28.50 2.60 -26.11
CA HIS A 240 28.61 2.69 -27.58
C HIS A 240 27.84 3.94 -28.08
N PRO A 241 28.48 5.12 -28.12
CA PRO A 241 27.92 6.30 -28.77
C PRO A 241 28.14 6.14 -30.27
N ASN A 242 27.36 5.30 -30.95
CA ASN A 242 27.21 5.34 -32.40
C ASN A 242 26.22 4.28 -32.88
N LYS A 243 25.06 4.74 -33.35
CA LYS A 243 24.53 4.41 -34.68
C LYS A 243 23.25 5.20 -34.95
N LYS A 244 23.24 5.88 -36.09
CA LYS A 244 22.11 6.51 -36.80
C LYS A 244 20.75 6.00 -36.29
N ALA A 245 20.01 6.87 -35.61
CA ALA A 245 18.73 6.55 -34.98
C ALA A 245 17.69 6.12 -36.05
N ILE A 246 17.58 4.82 -36.27
CA ILE A 246 16.26 4.24 -36.53
C ILE A 246 15.47 4.54 -35.25
N GLN A 247 14.34 5.25 -35.36
CA GLN A 247 13.44 5.50 -34.23
C GLN A 247 12.82 4.17 -33.77
N LEU A 248 13.58 3.39 -33.01
CA LEU A 248 13.10 2.19 -32.34
C LEU A 248 12.45 2.59 -31.02
N LYS A 249 11.46 1.80 -30.60
CA LYS A 249 10.86 1.91 -29.26
C LYS A 249 11.91 1.56 -28.20
N GLU A 250 11.83 2.22 -27.05
CA GLU A 250 12.73 1.97 -25.91
C GLU A 250 12.66 0.50 -25.49
N MET A 251 13.80 -0.18 -25.45
CA MET A 251 13.89 -1.61 -25.12
C MET A 251 13.72 -1.84 -23.62
N HIS A 252 14.16 -0.89 -22.80
CA HIS A 252 14.07 -0.94 -21.36
C HIS A 252 12.81 -0.25 -20.83
N CYS A 253 11.68 -0.46 -21.51
CA CYS A 253 10.38 0.07 -21.13
C CYS A 253 9.36 -1.08 -21.05
N LEU A 254 8.53 -1.06 -20.01
CA LEU A 254 7.32 -1.88 -19.92
C LEU A 254 6.15 -1.08 -20.50
N TYR A 255 5.67 -1.48 -21.68
CA TYR A 255 4.54 -0.84 -22.34
C TYR A 255 3.21 -1.48 -21.88
N PRO A 256 2.08 -0.75 -21.93
CA PRO A 256 0.75 -1.33 -21.71
C PRO A 256 0.49 -2.59 -22.56
N GLY A 257 0.98 -2.58 -23.81
CA GLY A 257 0.89 -3.70 -24.75
C GLY A 257 1.49 -5.00 -24.26
N ASP A 258 2.57 -4.94 -23.47
CA ASP A 258 3.27 -6.11 -22.95
C ASP A 258 2.46 -6.86 -21.89
N LEU A 259 1.44 -6.21 -21.32
CA LEU A 259 0.56 -6.80 -20.31
C LEU A 259 -0.64 -7.53 -20.90
N TYR A 260 -0.91 -7.39 -22.21
CA TYR A 260 -2.04 -8.04 -22.88
C TYR A 260 -2.07 -9.55 -22.66
N PRO A 261 -0.93 -10.29 -22.70
CA PRO A 261 -0.91 -11.72 -22.42
C PRO A 261 -1.57 -12.11 -21.09
N PHE A 262 -1.35 -11.30 -20.04
CA PHE A 262 -1.75 -11.58 -18.66
C PHE A 262 -3.20 -11.22 -18.36
N THR A 263 -3.85 -10.43 -19.22
CA THR A 263 -5.30 -10.13 -19.14
C THR A 263 -6.21 -11.34 -19.45
N ARG A 264 -5.63 -12.53 -19.66
CA ARG A 264 -6.34 -13.82 -19.79
C ARG A 264 -6.82 -14.40 -18.47
N LYS A 265 -6.45 -13.81 -17.34
CA LYS A 265 -6.94 -14.15 -16.00
C LYS A 265 -7.28 -12.83 -15.26
N PRO A 266 -8.02 -12.87 -14.14
CA PRO A 266 -8.32 -11.67 -13.36
C PRO A 266 -7.03 -10.96 -12.95
N PHE A 267 -6.87 -9.69 -13.36
CA PHE A 267 -5.65 -8.92 -13.15
C PHE A 267 -5.96 -7.55 -12.55
N PHE A 268 -5.33 -7.23 -11.42
CA PHE A 268 -5.42 -5.94 -10.74
C PHE A 268 -4.08 -5.22 -10.82
N ILE A 269 -4.05 -4.02 -11.39
CA ILE A 269 -2.81 -3.29 -11.68
C ILE A 269 -2.81 -1.97 -10.92
N ILE A 270 -1.69 -1.62 -10.30
CA ILE A 270 -1.43 -0.30 -9.73
C ILE A 270 -0.14 0.23 -10.34
N VAL A 271 -0.23 1.35 -11.04
CA VAL A 271 0.91 2.01 -11.70
C VAL A 271 1.14 3.36 -11.05
N ASP A 272 2.26 3.49 -10.35
CA ASP A 272 2.73 4.73 -9.74
C ASP A 272 3.88 5.29 -10.57
N SER A 273 3.52 6.20 -11.50
CA SER A 273 4.43 6.81 -12.47
C SER A 273 3.81 8.10 -13.03
N ASP A 274 4.65 9.06 -13.39
CA ASP A 274 4.27 10.28 -14.13
C ASP A 274 3.74 9.97 -15.56
N ASN A 275 3.98 8.77 -16.09
CA ASN A 275 3.37 8.29 -17.33
C ASN A 275 2.33 7.17 -17.11
N SER A 276 1.81 6.99 -15.88
CA SER A 276 0.89 5.90 -15.54
C SER A 276 -0.40 5.90 -16.38
N PHE A 277 -0.88 7.07 -16.82
CA PHE A 277 -2.14 7.21 -17.55
C PHE A 277 -2.20 6.41 -18.86
N VAL A 278 -1.06 6.07 -19.48
CA VAL A 278 -1.05 5.32 -20.74
C VAL A 278 -1.58 3.89 -20.56
N PHE A 279 -1.55 3.36 -19.34
CA PHE A 279 -2.08 2.02 -19.01
C PHE A 279 -3.62 1.95 -19.06
N GLN A 280 -4.32 3.08 -19.14
CA GLN A 280 -5.78 3.09 -19.38
C GLN A 280 -6.16 2.48 -20.74
N HIS A 281 -5.20 2.41 -21.68
CA HIS A 281 -5.41 1.92 -23.03
C HIS A 281 -5.24 0.39 -23.18
N ILE A 282 -5.11 -0.35 -22.07
CA ILE A 282 -5.13 -1.81 -22.12
C ILE A 282 -6.54 -2.29 -22.53
N PRO A 283 -6.68 -3.00 -23.66
CA PRO A 283 -7.95 -3.47 -24.18
C PRO A 283 -8.43 -4.73 -23.45
N HIS A 284 -9.75 -4.88 -23.35
CA HIS A 284 -10.39 -6.04 -22.71
C HIS A 284 -10.59 -7.22 -23.68
N TYR A 285 -9.50 -7.76 -24.25
CA TYR A 285 -9.60 -8.80 -25.28
C TYR A 285 -10.22 -10.12 -24.81
N PHE A 286 -10.04 -10.50 -23.54
CA PHE A 286 -10.41 -11.83 -23.03
C PHE A 286 -11.66 -11.82 -22.13
N GLY A 287 -12.27 -10.66 -21.91
CA GLY A 287 -13.46 -10.53 -21.05
C GLY A 287 -13.22 -10.93 -19.58
N GLN A 288 -11.96 -10.99 -19.14
CA GLN A 288 -11.61 -11.25 -17.75
C GLN A 288 -11.61 -9.94 -16.94
N PRO A 289 -11.85 -10.02 -15.62
CA PRO A 289 -11.83 -8.84 -14.76
C PRO A 289 -10.48 -8.14 -14.82
N LEU A 290 -10.49 -6.84 -15.12
CA LEU A 290 -9.31 -5.99 -15.15
C LEU A 290 -9.64 -4.69 -14.41
N VAL A 291 -8.79 -4.32 -13.45
CA VAL A 291 -8.84 -3.01 -12.80
C VAL A 291 -7.43 -2.45 -12.79
N ILE A 292 -7.29 -1.19 -13.21
CA ILE A 292 -6.02 -0.47 -13.25
C ILE A 292 -6.19 0.81 -12.45
N LEU A 293 -5.36 1.01 -11.43
CA LEU A 293 -5.25 2.26 -10.68
C LEU A 293 -3.96 2.96 -11.12
N MET A 294 -4.06 4.23 -11.47
CA MET A 294 -2.96 5.04 -12.00
C MET A 294 -2.77 6.26 -11.10
N SER A 295 -1.53 6.52 -10.71
CA SER A 295 -1.19 7.69 -9.90
C SER A 295 -1.45 9.01 -10.66
N PRO A 296 -1.52 10.15 -9.95
CA PRO A 296 -1.42 11.46 -10.59
C PRO A 296 -0.17 11.57 -11.46
N GLN A 297 -0.30 12.25 -12.60
CA GLN A 297 0.81 12.56 -13.49
C GLN A 297 1.81 13.52 -12.84
N ASP A 298 1.28 14.52 -12.13
CA ASP A 298 2.07 15.54 -11.46
C ASP A 298 1.75 15.61 -9.98
N VAL A 299 2.69 16.16 -9.22
CA VAL A 299 2.51 16.56 -7.82
C VAL A 299 2.76 18.07 -7.71
N PRO A 300 2.00 18.83 -6.89
CA PRO A 300 2.22 20.27 -6.73
C PRO A 300 3.66 20.57 -6.29
N SER A 301 4.20 21.70 -6.73
CA SER A 301 5.61 22.09 -6.49
C SER A 301 6.00 22.07 -5.01
N ALA A 302 5.08 22.39 -4.10
CA ALA A 302 5.29 22.33 -2.66
C ALA A 302 5.65 20.93 -2.11
N PHE A 303 5.37 19.87 -2.87
CA PHE A 303 5.61 18.49 -2.47
C PHE A 303 6.59 17.75 -3.41
N GLN A 304 7.11 18.39 -4.46
CA GLN A 304 8.06 17.77 -5.39
C GLN A 304 9.35 17.35 -4.68
N ASP A 305 9.89 18.22 -3.83
CA ASP A 305 11.10 17.91 -3.04
C ASP A 305 10.90 16.73 -2.09
N GLN A 306 9.66 16.36 -1.76
CA GLN A 306 9.36 15.24 -0.86
C GLN A 306 9.19 13.91 -1.60
N GLN A 307 9.20 13.89 -2.93
CA GLN A 307 9.02 12.64 -3.71
C GLN A 307 10.15 11.62 -3.47
N HIS A 308 11.35 12.07 -3.06
CA HIS A 308 12.41 11.16 -2.63
C HIS A 308 11.99 10.30 -1.42
N ASN A 309 11.07 10.78 -0.57
CA ASN A 309 10.57 10.05 0.60
C ASN A 309 9.41 9.07 0.27
N GLY A 310 9.21 8.76 -1.01
CA GLY A 310 8.16 7.88 -1.50
C GLY A 310 6.97 8.63 -2.09
N SER A 311 6.19 7.94 -2.92
CA SER A 311 5.07 8.52 -3.64
C SER A 311 3.92 8.90 -2.71
N LEU A 312 3.32 10.06 -2.99
CA LEU A 312 2.10 10.51 -2.34
C LEU A 312 0.93 9.55 -2.62
N PHE A 313 0.83 9.03 -3.85
CA PHE A 313 -0.22 8.10 -4.23
C PHE A 313 -0.10 6.80 -3.43
N THR A 314 1.10 6.22 -3.37
CA THR A 314 1.37 5.05 -2.53
C THR A 314 1.14 5.33 -1.05
N LEU A 315 1.48 6.53 -0.56
CA LEU A 315 1.19 6.92 0.82
C LEU A 315 -0.31 6.92 1.12
N PHE A 316 -1.16 7.39 0.21
CA PHE A 316 -2.62 7.30 0.36
C PHE A 316 -3.12 5.86 0.37
N LEU A 317 -2.59 5.01 -0.52
CA LEU A 317 -2.94 3.59 -0.58
C LEU A 317 -2.46 2.80 0.65
N HIS A 318 -1.42 3.28 1.34
CA HIS A 318 -0.86 2.67 2.53
C HIS A 318 -1.49 3.17 3.84
N SER A 319 -1.63 4.49 3.99
CA SER A 319 -2.18 5.15 5.17
C SER A 319 -2.88 6.46 4.78
N PRO A 320 -4.20 6.42 4.54
CA PRO A 320 -4.99 7.59 4.15
C PRO A 320 -4.85 8.77 5.10
N LEU A 321 -4.83 8.51 6.42
CA LEU A 321 -4.70 9.56 7.42
C LEU A 321 -3.30 10.19 7.42
N THR A 322 -2.24 9.39 7.29
CA THR A 322 -0.87 9.90 7.17
C THR A 322 -0.75 10.80 5.93
N ALA A 323 -1.28 10.35 4.79
CA ALA A 323 -1.26 11.12 3.55
C ALA A 323 -2.04 12.44 3.68
N PHE A 324 -3.23 12.40 4.27
CA PHE A 324 -4.04 13.58 4.55
C PHE A 324 -3.29 14.59 5.43
N CYS A 325 -2.67 14.12 6.50
CA CYS A 325 -1.91 14.97 7.41
C CYS A 325 -0.68 15.57 6.72
N PHE A 326 0.03 14.77 5.92
CA PHE A 326 1.19 15.20 5.15
C PHE A 326 0.85 16.35 4.18
N ILE A 327 -0.22 16.23 3.37
CA ILE A 327 -0.60 17.30 2.43
C ILE A 327 -1.13 18.56 3.13
N CYS A 328 -1.55 18.44 4.38
CA CYS A 328 -1.93 19.56 5.24
C CYS A 328 -0.77 20.12 6.08
N ASN A 329 0.48 19.69 5.82
CA ASN A 329 1.69 20.07 6.57
C ASN A 329 1.63 19.76 8.08
N LEU A 330 0.94 18.68 8.45
CA LEU A 330 0.88 18.19 9.83
C LEU A 330 1.90 17.06 10.03
N HIS A 331 2.99 17.34 10.73
CA HIS A 331 4.08 16.38 10.94
C HIS A 331 4.06 15.68 12.30
N ASN A 332 3.38 16.25 13.30
CA ASN A 332 3.33 15.69 14.65
C ASN A 332 1.90 15.72 15.17
N ILE A 333 1.38 14.56 15.55
CA ILE A 333 -0.03 14.40 15.95
C ILE A 333 -0.09 13.68 17.29
N PRO A 334 -0.74 14.24 18.32
CA PRO A 334 -1.00 13.53 19.56
C PRO A 334 -1.83 12.27 19.33
N TYR A 335 -1.51 11.18 20.02
CA TYR A 335 -2.14 9.87 19.83
C TYR A 335 -3.67 9.90 19.95
N HIS A 336 -4.22 10.58 20.96
CA HIS A 336 -5.67 10.69 21.12
C HIS A 336 -6.34 11.45 19.97
N LEU A 337 -5.65 12.45 19.39
CA LEU A 337 -6.14 13.14 18.20
C LEU A 337 -6.07 12.22 16.98
N TRP A 338 -5.00 11.45 16.84
CA TRP A 338 -4.84 10.45 15.79
C TRP A 338 -5.96 9.41 15.83
N GLU A 339 -6.24 8.78 16.97
CA GLU A 339 -7.33 7.81 17.13
C GLU A 339 -8.68 8.41 16.73
N ARG A 340 -8.94 9.65 17.16
CA ARG A 340 -10.17 10.34 16.81
C ARG A 340 -10.26 10.63 15.30
N CYS A 341 -9.16 11.04 14.67
CA CYS A 341 -9.08 11.23 13.22
C CYS A 341 -9.26 9.92 12.45
N GLN A 342 -8.71 8.81 12.97
CA GLN A 342 -8.89 7.48 12.38
C GLN A 342 -10.38 7.10 12.31
N SER A 343 -11.19 7.48 13.32
CA SER A 343 -12.64 7.26 13.27
C SER A 343 -13.35 7.98 12.11
N PHE A 344 -12.79 9.08 11.58
CA PHE A 344 -13.34 9.72 10.37
C PHE A 344 -12.99 8.91 9.13
N ILE A 345 -11.79 8.35 9.06
CA ILE A 345 -11.38 7.44 7.98
C ILE A 345 -12.26 6.20 7.99
N ASP A 346 -12.52 5.59 9.15
CA ASP A 346 -13.33 4.37 9.24
C ASP A 346 -14.78 4.62 8.81
N ARG A 347 -15.33 5.79 9.20
CA ARG A 347 -16.66 6.25 8.72
C ARG A 347 -16.67 6.47 7.21
N PHE A 348 -15.62 7.11 6.67
CA PHE A 348 -15.47 7.30 5.23
C PHE A 348 -15.45 5.96 4.51
N VAL A 349 -14.59 5.03 4.94
CA VAL A 349 -14.42 3.71 4.34
C VAL A 349 -15.73 2.91 4.38
N THR A 350 -16.47 2.99 5.48
CA THR A 350 -17.78 2.33 5.62
C THR A 350 -18.80 2.88 4.62
N GLU A 351 -18.93 4.20 4.54
CA GLU A 351 -19.87 4.85 3.63
C GLU A 351 -19.46 4.69 2.16
N ALA A 352 -18.17 4.80 1.85
CA ALA A 352 -17.63 4.53 0.53
C ALA A 352 -17.91 3.08 0.13
N SER A 353 -17.73 2.09 1.02
CA SER A 353 -18.09 0.68 0.75
C SER A 353 -19.57 0.50 0.43
N ARG A 354 -20.45 1.20 1.16
CA ARG A 354 -21.90 1.21 0.91
C ARG A 354 -22.24 1.82 -0.45
N LEU A 355 -21.60 2.92 -0.82
CA LEU A 355 -21.82 3.56 -2.13
C LEU A 355 -21.27 2.70 -3.26
N PHE A 356 -20.07 2.15 -3.10
CA PHE A 356 -19.38 1.32 -4.09
C PHE A 356 -20.22 0.11 -4.53
N THR A 357 -20.93 -0.51 -3.58
CA THR A 357 -21.81 -1.67 -3.86
C THR A 357 -23.18 -1.30 -4.41
N ARG A 358 -23.59 -0.02 -4.37
CA ARG A 358 -24.90 0.46 -4.81
C ARG A 358 -24.88 1.27 -6.11
N CYS A 359 -23.77 1.95 -6.40
CA CYS A 359 -23.61 2.71 -7.62
C CYS A 359 -23.42 1.78 -8.83
N ARG A 360 -23.74 2.28 -10.02
CA ARG A 360 -23.60 1.52 -11.26
C ARG A 360 -22.13 1.53 -11.69
N ILE A 361 -21.39 0.53 -11.25
CA ILE A 361 -19.96 0.32 -11.58
C ILE A 361 -19.74 -0.89 -12.47
N ASP A 362 -18.58 -0.93 -13.12
CA ASP A 362 -18.16 -2.11 -13.90
C ASP A 362 -18.11 -3.36 -12.99
N THR A 363 -18.52 -4.51 -13.53
CA THR A 363 -18.57 -5.76 -12.76
C THR A 363 -17.20 -6.22 -12.30
N SER A 364 -16.13 -5.85 -13.00
CA SER A 364 -14.74 -6.18 -12.64
C SER A 364 -14.41 -5.66 -11.24
N TYR A 365 -14.87 -4.46 -10.90
CA TYR A 365 -14.71 -3.90 -9.56
C TYR A 365 -15.38 -4.76 -8.50
N LEU A 366 -16.65 -5.14 -8.70
CA LEU A 366 -17.38 -5.98 -7.76
C LEU A 366 -16.74 -7.35 -7.57
N GLN A 367 -16.15 -7.92 -8.62
CA GLN A 367 -15.46 -9.21 -8.54
C GLN A 367 -14.22 -9.15 -7.64
N PHE A 368 -13.40 -8.10 -7.76
CA PHE A 368 -12.25 -7.88 -6.89
C PHE A 368 -12.61 -7.40 -5.48
N PHE A 369 -13.71 -6.67 -5.32
CA PHE A 369 -14.14 -6.10 -4.04
C PHE A 369 -14.48 -7.14 -2.96
N GLY A 370 -14.65 -8.41 -3.36
CA GLY A 370 -14.80 -9.54 -2.44
C GLY A 370 -13.56 -9.87 -1.63
N ASP A 371 -12.38 -9.58 -2.18
CA ASP A 371 -11.10 -9.77 -1.53
C ASP A 371 -10.81 -8.61 -0.56
N ASP A 372 -10.26 -8.92 0.62
CA ASP A 372 -10.08 -7.92 1.67
C ASP A 372 -9.00 -6.88 1.31
N PHE A 373 -7.91 -7.30 0.68
CA PHE A 373 -6.81 -6.41 0.29
C PHE A 373 -7.21 -5.53 -0.89
N LEU A 374 -7.83 -6.12 -1.92
CA LEU A 374 -8.27 -5.35 -3.09
C LEU A 374 -9.39 -4.38 -2.72
N ARG A 375 -10.34 -4.78 -1.86
CA ARG A 375 -11.34 -3.88 -1.29
C ARG A 375 -10.71 -2.71 -0.54
N LEU A 376 -9.73 -2.99 0.32
CA LEU A 376 -9.00 -1.96 1.06
C LEU A 376 -8.36 -0.95 0.10
N LEU A 377 -7.63 -1.42 -0.91
CA LEU A 377 -6.95 -0.56 -1.89
C LEU A 377 -7.94 0.30 -2.68
N LEU A 378 -9.07 -0.27 -3.11
CA LEU A 378 -10.13 0.47 -3.81
C LEU A 378 -10.73 1.57 -2.95
N LEU A 379 -11.01 1.30 -1.67
CA LEU A 379 -11.57 2.30 -0.75
C LEU A 379 -10.56 3.39 -0.41
N ARG A 380 -9.28 3.04 -0.29
CA ARG A 380 -8.19 4.02 -0.10
C ARG A 380 -7.95 4.85 -1.35
N TYR A 381 -8.10 4.27 -2.55
CA TYR A 381 -8.09 5.00 -3.82
C TYR A 381 -9.23 6.03 -3.87
N VAL A 382 -10.46 5.64 -3.52
CA VAL A 382 -11.60 6.57 -3.46
C VAL A 382 -11.32 7.71 -2.47
N PHE A 383 -10.74 7.42 -1.30
CA PHE A 383 -10.34 8.47 -0.36
C PHE A 383 -9.27 9.40 -0.94
N CYS A 384 -8.23 8.85 -1.57
CA CYS A 384 -7.19 9.62 -2.24
C CYS A 384 -7.80 10.59 -3.25
N ASP A 385 -8.66 10.07 -4.13
CA ASP A 385 -9.27 10.85 -5.18
C ASP A 385 -10.15 11.99 -4.64
N VAL A 386 -11.04 11.70 -3.67
CA VAL A 386 -11.91 12.71 -3.04
C VAL A 386 -11.08 13.79 -2.32
N VAL A 387 -10.03 13.40 -1.60
CA VAL A 387 -9.17 14.35 -0.87
C VAL A 387 -8.42 15.26 -1.83
N LEU A 388 -7.79 14.70 -2.87
CA LEU A 388 -7.07 15.49 -3.86
C LEU A 388 -8.01 16.37 -4.68
N HIS A 389 -9.24 15.93 -4.95
CA HIS A 389 -10.26 16.76 -5.59
C HIS A 389 -10.57 18.04 -4.82
N LEU A 390 -10.72 17.93 -3.50
CA LEU A 390 -11.13 19.02 -2.62
C LEU A 390 -9.97 19.95 -2.23
N HIS A 391 -8.73 19.47 -2.31
CA HIS A 391 -7.57 20.20 -1.83
C HIS A 391 -7.14 21.32 -2.80
N ARG A 392 -7.01 22.55 -2.31
CA ARG A 392 -6.77 23.76 -3.11
C ARG A 392 -5.51 23.72 -3.98
N SER A 393 -4.50 22.96 -3.57
CA SER A 393 -3.22 22.82 -4.30
C SER A 393 -3.24 21.79 -5.44
N PHE A 394 -4.22 20.88 -5.49
CA PHE A 394 -4.26 19.77 -6.46
C PHE A 394 -5.30 20.02 -7.56
N LYS A 395 -5.34 21.25 -8.08
CA LYS A 395 -6.29 21.66 -9.12
C LYS A 395 -5.85 21.23 -10.50
N GLY A 396 -6.62 20.35 -11.14
CA GLY A 396 -6.39 19.89 -12.50
C GLY A 396 -6.28 18.37 -12.59
N HIS A 397 -6.60 17.83 -13.77
CA HIS A 397 -6.65 16.39 -14.00
C HIS A 397 -5.28 15.69 -13.92
N GLN A 398 -4.19 16.43 -13.98
CA GLN A 398 -2.82 15.92 -13.83
C GLN A 398 -2.48 15.62 -12.36
N PHE A 399 -3.12 16.31 -11.41
CA PHE A 399 -2.91 16.11 -9.98
C PHE A 399 -3.88 15.08 -9.37
N ARG A 400 -4.63 14.39 -10.21
CA ARG A 400 -5.66 13.43 -9.81
C ARG A 400 -5.30 12.03 -10.27
N PRO A 401 -5.53 11.02 -9.43
CA PRO A 401 -5.35 9.64 -9.85
C PRO A 401 -6.41 9.30 -10.91
N ARG A 402 -6.15 8.27 -11.69
CA ARG A 402 -7.07 7.75 -12.70
C ARG A 402 -7.28 6.26 -12.48
N CYS A 403 -8.39 5.74 -12.99
CA CYS A 403 -8.63 4.31 -12.97
C CYS A 403 -9.32 3.84 -14.25
N GLN A 404 -9.11 2.57 -14.58
CA GLN A 404 -9.74 1.90 -15.70
C GLN A 404 -10.29 0.54 -15.20
N PRO A 405 -11.58 0.23 -15.42
CA PRO A 405 -12.65 1.11 -15.95
C PRO A 405 -12.88 2.38 -15.11
N PRO A 406 -13.39 3.49 -15.67
CA PRO A 406 -13.60 4.70 -14.88
C PRO A 406 -14.68 4.49 -13.80
N LEU A 407 -14.42 5.00 -12.59
CA LEU A 407 -15.41 5.06 -11.51
C LEU A 407 -16.41 6.21 -11.73
N PRO A 408 -17.66 6.09 -11.25
CA PRO A 408 -18.69 7.10 -11.46
C PRO A 408 -18.44 8.34 -10.61
N ASP A 409 -18.36 9.51 -11.24
CA ASP A 409 -18.11 10.77 -10.55
C ASP A 409 -19.24 11.14 -9.58
N GLY A 410 -20.44 11.42 -10.09
CA GLY A 410 -21.56 11.92 -9.25
C GLY A 410 -22.03 10.95 -8.16
N ASP A 411 -21.99 9.65 -8.43
CA ASP A 411 -22.51 8.63 -7.52
C ASP A 411 -21.46 8.14 -6.49
N LEU A 412 -20.18 8.45 -6.71
CA LEU A 412 -19.09 8.00 -5.85
C LEU A 412 -18.05 9.10 -5.59
N LEU A 413 -17.26 9.49 -6.59
CA LEU A 413 -16.06 10.34 -6.40
C LEU A 413 -16.38 11.80 -6.00
N VAL A 414 -17.55 12.31 -6.35
CA VAL A 414 -18.05 13.66 -6.04
C VAL A 414 -19.26 13.57 -5.10
N HIS A 415 -19.48 12.41 -4.46
CA HIS A 415 -20.66 12.20 -3.63
C HIS A 415 -20.61 13.11 -2.38
N PRO A 416 -21.66 13.92 -2.09
CA PRO A 416 -21.62 14.94 -1.03
C PRO A 416 -21.31 14.38 0.36
N ALA A 417 -21.75 13.15 0.66
CA ALA A 417 -21.47 12.51 1.94
C ALA A 417 -19.97 12.25 2.14
N LEU A 418 -19.27 11.78 1.09
CA LEU A 418 -17.83 11.52 1.14
C LEU A 418 -17.05 12.82 1.29
N GLN A 419 -17.41 13.83 0.51
CA GLN A 419 -16.79 15.15 0.60
C GLN A 419 -16.97 15.76 1.99
N ARG A 420 -18.19 15.69 2.56
CA ARG A 420 -18.46 16.21 3.91
C ARG A 420 -17.60 15.55 4.97
N MET A 421 -17.41 14.24 4.94
CA MET A 421 -16.55 13.55 5.91
C MET A 421 -15.08 13.99 5.82
N VAL A 422 -14.57 14.25 4.61
CA VAL A 422 -13.22 14.82 4.41
C VAL A 422 -13.14 16.23 5.00
N LEU A 423 -14.15 17.07 4.76
CA LEU A 423 -14.20 18.43 5.30
C LEU A 423 -14.37 18.46 6.83
N ASP A 424 -15.11 17.52 7.39
CA ASP A 424 -15.27 17.36 8.85
C ASP A 424 -13.94 16.94 9.49
N LEU A 425 -13.18 16.03 8.85
CA LEU A 425 -11.81 15.68 9.26
C LEU A 425 -10.89 16.90 9.20
N ALA A 426 -10.91 17.65 8.09
CA ALA A 426 -10.12 18.87 7.93
C ALA A 426 -10.44 19.92 9.01
N SER A 427 -11.73 20.06 9.36
CA SER A 427 -12.17 20.98 10.42
C SER A 427 -11.73 20.50 11.79
N HIS A 428 -11.76 19.19 12.04
CA HIS A 428 -11.31 18.61 13.31
C HIS A 428 -9.81 18.78 13.54
N LEU A 429 -9.02 18.74 12.47
CA LEU A 429 -7.58 19.00 12.46
C LEU A 429 -7.21 20.48 12.32
N GLU A 430 -8.20 21.39 12.28
CA GLU A 430 -8.01 22.84 12.11
C GLU A 430 -7.29 23.24 10.81
N VAL A 431 -7.35 22.39 9.78
CA VAL A 431 -6.72 22.58 8.46
C VAL A 431 -7.73 22.83 7.34
N ARG A 432 -8.96 23.25 7.69
CA ARG A 432 -10.06 23.51 6.73
C ARG A 432 -9.68 24.48 5.60
N GLY A 433 -8.76 25.41 5.87
CA GLY A 433 -8.25 26.39 4.90
C GLY A 433 -7.56 25.77 3.68
N HIS A 434 -7.05 24.54 3.78
CA HIS A 434 -6.45 23.81 2.66
C HIS A 434 -7.47 23.30 1.63
N PHE A 435 -8.75 23.26 1.99
CA PHE A 435 -9.80 22.64 1.18
C PHE A 435 -10.80 23.66 0.65
N MET A 436 -11.35 23.40 -0.53
CA MET A 436 -12.39 24.21 -1.17
C MET A 436 -13.74 24.04 -0.44
N GLU A 437 -14.67 24.97 -0.63
CA GLU A 437 -16.06 24.73 -0.22
C GLU A 437 -16.76 23.80 -1.22
N THR A 438 -17.75 23.03 -0.77
CA THR A 438 -18.46 22.05 -1.62
C THR A 438 -19.09 22.67 -2.87
N ASN A 439 -19.41 23.98 -2.81
CA ASN A 439 -19.99 24.73 -3.93
C ASN A 439 -18.95 25.32 -4.89
N GLU A 440 -17.64 25.19 -4.59
CA GLU A 440 -16.54 25.70 -5.42
C GLU A 440 -15.88 24.59 -6.26
N VAL A 441 -16.41 23.37 -6.19
CA VAL A 441 -15.88 22.16 -6.81
C VAL A 441 -16.73 21.88 -8.06
N ASP A 442 -16.45 22.62 -9.13
CA ASP A 442 -17.05 22.44 -10.46
C ASP A 442 -16.10 21.69 -11.39
#